data_AF-F0ZYX6-F1
#
_entry.id   AF-F0ZYX6-F1
#
_cell.length_a   1.000
_cell.length_b   1.000
_cell.length_c   1.000
_cell.angle_alpha   90.00
_cell.angle_beta   90.00
_cell.angle_gamma   90.00
#
_symmetry.space_group_name_H-M   'P 1'
#
loop_
_entity.id
_entity.type
_entity.pdbx_description
1 polymer ?
#
loop_
_entity_poly.entity_id
_entity_poly.type
_entity_poly.pdbx_seq_one_letter_code
_entity_poly.pdbx_strand_id
1 'polypeptide(L)'
;MATPESKVKEEYGSPCQGIKDNLAECVRNSECMAKGLTFHECIKSKDLDSECKELLYALFKCRKDMYDPRNRFRGNVASMAYNKELSEKKMKQQKEESEKKDNNDSSKTNSNSNNENN
;
A
#
# COMPACT_ATOMS: atom_id res chain seq x y z
N MET A 1 -18.93 -20.45 -25.83
CA MET A 1 -19.59 -19.49 -24.92
C MET A 1 -18.50 -18.73 -24.19
N ALA A 2 -18.13 -17.55 -24.68
CA ALA A 2 -17.16 -16.67 -24.04
C ALA A 2 -17.94 -15.54 -23.36
N THR A 3 -17.86 -15.44 -22.03
CA THR A 3 -18.35 -14.28 -21.28
C THR A 3 -17.17 -13.34 -21.04
N PRO A 4 -17.17 -12.14 -21.64
CA PRO A 4 -16.23 -11.09 -21.28
C PRO A 4 -16.86 -10.24 -20.19
N GLU A 5 -16.35 -10.29 -18.96
CA GLU A 5 -16.50 -9.18 -17.99
C GLU A 5 -15.56 -9.38 -16.81
N SER A 6 -14.44 -8.70 -16.92
CA SER A 6 -13.55 -8.34 -15.82
C SER A 6 -14.13 -7.08 -15.15
N LYS A 7 -13.89 -6.96 -13.83
CA LYS A 7 -14.29 -5.86 -12.91
C LYS A 7 -15.74 -6.02 -12.44
N VAL A 8 -16.02 -6.40 -11.19
CA VAL A 8 -15.62 -5.77 -9.92
C VAL A 8 -15.46 -6.88 -8.87
N LYS A 9 -14.30 -6.98 -8.20
CA LYS A 9 -14.22 -7.76 -6.95
C LYS A 9 -14.92 -6.91 -5.90
N GLU A 10 -16.17 -7.26 -5.58
CA GLU A 10 -16.95 -6.63 -4.52
C GLU A 10 -16.11 -6.50 -3.24
N GLU A 11 -16.11 -5.30 -2.67
CA GLU A 11 -15.49 -4.93 -1.40
C GLU A 11 -16.25 -5.56 -0.21
N TYR A 12 -16.24 -6.89 -0.13
CA TYR A 12 -16.51 -7.61 1.13
C TYR A 12 -15.33 -8.55 1.40
N GLY A 13 -14.14 -7.94 1.49
CA GLY A 13 -12.90 -8.63 1.75
C GLY A 13 -12.88 -9.25 3.15
N SER A 14 -12.15 -10.35 3.31
CA SER A 14 -11.82 -10.89 4.63
C SER A 14 -11.25 -9.78 5.54
N PRO A 15 -11.39 -9.82 6.87
CA PRO A 15 -10.84 -8.80 7.79
C PRO A 15 -9.35 -8.47 7.56
N CYS A 16 -8.59 -9.40 6.99
CA CYS A 16 -7.18 -9.23 6.66
C CYS A 16 -6.92 -8.74 5.22
N GLN A 17 -7.94 -8.32 4.47
CA GLN A 17 -7.82 -8.01 3.03
C GLN A 17 -6.85 -6.85 2.80
N GLY A 18 -6.94 -5.77 3.56
CA GLY A 18 -6.00 -4.65 3.44
C GLY A 18 -4.54 -5.06 3.69
N ILE A 19 -4.29 -5.99 4.62
CA ILE A 19 -2.94 -6.52 4.86
C ILE A 19 -2.47 -7.36 3.66
N LYS A 20 -3.36 -8.17 3.07
CA LYS A 20 -3.05 -8.98 1.88
C LYS A 20 -2.72 -8.10 0.68
N ASP A 21 -3.48 -7.04 0.47
CA ASP A 21 -3.30 -6.16 -0.69
C ASP A 21 -1.98 -5.41 -0.59
N ASN A 22 -1.66 -4.89 0.60
CA ASN A 22 -0.38 -4.23 0.85
C ASN A 22 0.81 -5.19 0.79
N LEU A 23 0.67 -6.43 1.29
CA LEU A 23 1.70 -7.45 1.11
C LEU A 23 1.90 -7.79 -0.37
N ALA A 24 0.81 -7.91 -1.13
CA ALA A 24 0.89 -8.20 -2.56
C ALA A 24 1.58 -7.08 -3.33
N GLU A 25 1.34 -5.83 -2.95
CA GLU A 25 2.03 -4.67 -3.51
C GLU A 25 3.50 -4.63 -3.12
N CYS A 26 3.82 -4.87 -1.84
CA CYS A 26 5.18 -4.89 -1.34
C CYS A 26 6.04 -5.93 -2.09
N VAL A 27 5.53 -7.16 -2.23
CA VAL A 27 6.25 -8.22 -2.95
C VAL A 27 6.38 -7.89 -4.45
N ARG A 28 5.36 -7.29 -5.08
CA ARG A 28 5.42 -6.86 -6.49
C ARG A 28 6.55 -5.85 -6.74
N ASN A 29 6.81 -4.96 -5.79
CA ASN A 29 7.85 -3.94 -5.91
C ASN A 29 9.24 -4.42 -5.45
N SER A 30 9.31 -5.54 -4.71
CA SER A 30 10.56 -6.07 -4.18
C SER A 30 11.47 -6.67 -5.28
N GLU A 31 12.77 -6.69 -5.01
CA GLU A 31 13.77 -7.27 -5.91
C GLU A 31 13.56 -8.76 -6.20
N CYS A 32 12.90 -9.49 -5.28
CA CYS A 32 12.66 -10.92 -5.46
C CYS A 32 11.80 -11.23 -6.69
N MET A 33 10.73 -10.44 -6.93
CA MET A 33 9.91 -10.59 -8.13
C MET A 33 10.68 -10.16 -9.38
N ALA A 34 11.58 -9.17 -9.27
CA ALA A 34 12.45 -8.74 -10.36
C ALA A 34 13.42 -9.84 -10.82
N LYS A 35 13.84 -10.73 -9.90
CA LYS A 35 14.63 -11.93 -10.19
C LYS A 35 13.85 -13.04 -10.91
N GLY A 36 12.54 -12.87 -11.12
CA GLY A 36 11.68 -13.83 -11.82
C GLY A 36 11.18 -15.00 -10.94
N LEU A 37 11.33 -14.88 -9.61
CA LEU A 37 10.79 -15.86 -8.67
C LEU A 37 9.27 -15.72 -8.52
N THR A 38 8.60 -16.82 -8.21
CA THR A 38 7.17 -16.78 -7.94
C THR A 38 6.88 -16.12 -6.59
N PHE A 39 5.67 -15.57 -6.43
CA PHE A 39 5.25 -14.95 -5.17
C PHE A 39 5.45 -15.86 -3.94
N HIS A 40 5.17 -17.17 -4.10
CA HIS A 40 5.36 -18.16 -3.04
C HIS A 40 6.82 -18.42 -2.70
N GLU A 41 7.70 -18.38 -3.69
CA GLU A 41 9.15 -18.48 -3.49
C GLU A 41 9.67 -17.21 -2.83
N CYS A 42 9.16 -16.04 -3.21
CA CYS A 42 9.57 -14.77 -2.61
C CYS A 42 9.25 -14.68 -1.13
N ILE A 43 8.06 -15.12 -0.71
CA ILE A 43 7.69 -15.16 0.72
C ILE A 43 8.64 -16.07 1.52
N LYS A 44 9.16 -17.13 0.90
CA LYS A 44 10.09 -18.07 1.56
C LYS A 44 11.55 -17.63 1.45
N SER A 45 11.86 -16.73 0.53
CA SER A 45 13.21 -16.26 0.27
C SER A 45 13.71 -15.34 1.39
N LYS A 46 15.03 -15.31 1.58
CA LYS A 46 15.68 -14.38 2.51
C LYS A 46 15.78 -12.96 1.96
N ASP A 47 15.71 -12.82 0.64
CA ASP A 47 15.87 -11.60 -0.15
C ASP A 47 14.65 -10.66 -0.07
N LEU A 48 13.61 -11.05 0.67
CA LEU A 48 12.47 -10.17 0.91
C LEU A 48 12.85 -9.05 1.87
N ASP A 49 12.48 -7.82 1.55
CA ASP A 49 12.70 -6.65 2.41
C ASP A 49 12.06 -6.84 3.79
N SER A 50 12.64 -6.17 4.80
CA SER A 50 12.13 -6.21 6.17
C SER A 50 10.69 -5.73 6.26
N GLU A 51 10.33 -4.70 5.49
CA GLU A 51 8.97 -4.15 5.44
C GLU A 51 7.95 -5.20 4.97
N CYS A 52 8.27 -5.96 3.91
CA CYS A 52 7.38 -7.02 3.43
C CYS A 52 7.30 -8.19 4.42
N LYS A 53 8.38 -8.49 5.16
CA LYS A 53 8.38 -9.50 6.23
C LYS A 53 7.49 -9.09 7.40
N GLU A 54 7.44 -7.80 7.75
CA GLU A 54 6.54 -7.27 8.76
C GLU A 54 5.07 -7.40 8.34
N LEU A 55 4.75 -7.07 7.09
CA LEU A 55 3.41 -7.28 6.53
C LEU A 55 2.99 -8.75 6.54
N LEU A 56 3.94 -9.65 6.25
CA LEU A 56 3.72 -11.09 6.31
C LEU A 56 3.40 -11.54 7.75
N TYR A 57 4.16 -11.05 8.74
CA TYR A 57 3.90 -11.30 10.15
C TYR A 57 2.52 -10.78 10.59
N ALA A 58 2.18 -9.55 10.18
CA ALA A 58 0.88 -8.95 10.44
C ALA A 58 -0.26 -9.80 9.83
N LEU A 59 -0.07 -10.33 8.63
CA LEU A 59 -1.05 -11.21 7.97
C LEU A 59 -1.23 -12.52 8.76
N PHE A 60 -0.13 -13.13 9.22
CA PHE A 60 -0.21 -14.34 10.05
C PHE A 60 -0.94 -14.08 11.36
N LYS A 61 -0.65 -12.97 12.03
CA LYS A 61 -1.32 -12.56 13.25
C LYS A 61 -2.81 -12.31 13.02
N CYS A 62 -3.16 -11.59 11.96
CA CYS A 62 -4.54 -11.34 11.58
C CYS A 62 -5.30 -12.63 11.30
N ARG A 63 -4.71 -13.59 10.57
CA ARG A 63 -5.34 -14.90 10.32
C ARG A 63 -5.49 -15.69 11.61
N LYS A 64 -4.48 -15.70 12.48
CA LYS A 64 -4.56 -16.37 13.79
C LYS A 64 -5.69 -15.80 14.64
N ASP A 65 -5.82 -14.47 14.68
CA ASP A 65 -6.88 -13.80 15.44
C ASP A 65 -8.28 -14.09 14.89
N MET A 66 -8.44 -14.40 13.59
CA MET A 66 -9.72 -14.82 13.03
C MET A 66 -10.20 -16.18 13.55
N TYR A 67 -9.28 -17.07 13.89
CA TYR A 67 -9.61 -18.41 14.38
C TYR A 67 -9.58 -18.52 15.91
N ASP A 68 -9.08 -17.48 16.61
CA ASP A 68 -9.10 -17.46 18.08
C ASP A 68 -10.52 -17.12 18.58
N PRO A 69 -11.20 -18.03 19.32
CA PRO A 69 -12.54 -17.80 19.82
C PRO A 69 -12.64 -16.59 20.76
N ARG A 70 -11.54 -16.20 21.43
CA ARG A 70 -11.50 -15.04 22.33
C ARG A 70 -11.71 -13.72 21.57
N ASN A 71 -11.29 -13.67 20.31
CA ASN A 71 -11.37 -12.48 19.46
C ASN A 71 -12.71 -12.42 18.68
N ARG A 72 -13.51 -13.50 18.71
CA ARG A 72 -14.81 -13.53 18.01
C ARG A 72 -15.82 -12.52 18.57
N PHE A 73 -15.76 -12.22 19.86
CA PHE A 73 -16.69 -11.28 20.51
C PHE A 73 -16.22 -9.82 20.44
N ARG A 74 -14.91 -9.58 20.40
CA ARG A 74 -14.31 -8.22 20.41
C ARG A 74 -13.88 -7.76 19.02
N GLY A 75 -13.97 -8.63 18.02
CA GLY A 75 -13.44 -8.40 16.68
C GLY A 75 -11.95 -8.74 16.57
N ASN A 76 -11.47 -8.82 15.33
CA ASN A 76 -10.09 -9.15 15.03
C ASN A 76 -9.16 -7.98 15.39
N VAL A 77 -8.47 -8.10 16.52
CA VAL A 77 -7.61 -7.04 17.08
C VAL A 77 -6.46 -6.68 16.13
N ALA A 78 -5.80 -7.66 15.51
CA ALA A 78 -4.72 -7.39 14.56
C ALA A 78 -5.21 -6.65 13.30
N SER A 79 -6.37 -7.00 12.76
CA SER A 79 -6.98 -6.27 11.64
C SER A 79 -7.28 -4.81 12.04
N MET A 80 -7.90 -4.60 13.21
CA MET A 80 -8.24 -3.26 13.68
C MET A 80 -7.00 -2.40 13.91
N ALA A 81 -5.96 -2.95 14.56
CA ALA A 81 -4.71 -2.25 14.80
C ALA A 81 -4.03 -1.84 13.48
N TYR A 82 -3.99 -2.75 12.51
CA TYR A 82 -3.43 -2.47 11.20
C TYR A 82 -4.18 -1.37 10.44
N ASN A 83 -5.52 -1.45 10.41
CA ASN A 83 -6.34 -0.45 9.73
C ASN A 83 -6.23 0.92 10.40
N LYS A 84 -6.11 0.96 11.73
CA LYS A 84 -5.84 2.20 12.48
C LYS A 84 -4.51 2.82 12.06
N GLU A 85 -3.43 2.05 12.06
CA GLU A 85 -2.12 2.52 11.63
C GLU A 85 -2.14 3.02 10.18
N LEU A 86 -2.83 2.30 9.29
CA LEU A 86 -3.00 2.72 7.90
C LEU A 86 -3.76 4.06 7.78
N SER A 87 -4.82 4.24 8.58
CA SER A 87 -5.58 5.50 8.61
C SER A 87 -4.74 6.67 9.13
N GLU A 88 -3.90 6.43 10.15
CA GLU A 88 -2.99 7.43 10.71
C GLU A 88 -1.89 7.81 9.71
N LYS A 89 -1.32 6.84 8.99
CA LYS A 89 -0.34 7.09 7.93
C LYS A 89 -0.93 7.90 6.78
N LYS A 90 -2.16 7.59 6.36
CA LYS A 90 -2.89 8.37 5.32
C LYS A 90 -3.14 9.82 5.75
N MET A 91 -3.51 10.06 7.01
CA MET A 91 -3.72 11.41 7.55
C MET A 91 -2.42 12.23 7.57
N LYS A 92 -1.27 11.59 7.84
CA LYS A 92 0.05 12.26 7.82
C LYS A 92 0.49 12.60 6.39
N GLN A 93 0.31 11.69 5.44
CA GLN A 93 0.67 11.92 4.03
C GLN A 93 -0.16 13.06 3.40
N GLN A 94 -1.45 13.15 3.71
CA GLN A 94 -2.29 14.27 3.24
C GLN A 94 -1.82 15.63 3.79
N LYS A 95 -1.28 15.66 5.01
CA LYS A 95 -0.75 16.87 5.61
C LYS A 95 0.57 17.31 4.96
N GLU A 96 1.49 16.37 4.74
CA GLU A 96 2.77 16.64 4.05
C GLU A 96 2.59 17.07 2.58
N GLU A 97 1.55 16.57 1.90
CA GLU A 97 1.24 16.95 0.53
C GLU A 97 0.53 18.32 0.43
N SER A 98 -0.19 18.74 1.48
CA SER A 98 -0.77 20.08 1.57
C SER A 98 0.28 21.19 1.84
N GLU A 99 1.35 20.89 2.59
CA GLU A 99 2.43 21.85 2.88
C GLU A 99 3.38 22.09 1.68
N LYS A 100 3.34 21.24 0.64
CA LYS A 100 4.09 21.43 -0.61
C LYS A 100 3.42 22.35 -1.63
N LYS A 101 2.16 22.78 -1.42
CA LYS A 101 1.45 23.65 -2.37
C LYS A 101 1.77 25.15 -2.21
N ASP A 102 2.28 25.59 -1.07
CA ASP A 102 2.52 27.02 -0.81
C ASP A 102 3.90 27.53 -1.29
N ASN A 103 4.78 26.67 -1.82
CA ASN A 103 6.14 27.06 -2.25
C ASN A 103 6.34 27.15 -3.78
N ASN A 104 5.30 26.96 -4.60
CA ASN A 104 5.41 26.96 -6.06
C ASN A 104 4.79 28.17 -6.77
N ASP A 105 4.37 29.22 -6.03
CA ASP A 105 3.79 30.44 -6.61
C ASP A 105 4.68 31.69 -6.41
N SER A 106 5.99 31.55 -6.63
CA SER A 106 6.93 32.70 -6.63
C SER A 106 8.06 32.57 -7.65
N SER A 107 7.80 31.98 -8.81
CA SER A 107 8.75 31.98 -9.93
C SER A 107 8.06 32.22 -11.26
N LYS A 108 7.38 33.36 -11.37
CA LYS A 108 6.96 33.90 -12.67
C LYS A 108 7.04 35.42 -12.68
N THR A 109 8.26 35.96 -12.67
CA THR A 109 8.52 37.31 -13.15
C THR A 109 9.87 37.38 -13.89
N ASN A 110 9.74 37.83 -15.14
CA ASN A 110 10.72 38.45 -16.03
C ASN A 110 11.97 37.69 -16.48
N SER A 111 11.97 37.32 -17.76
CA SER A 111 13.12 37.54 -18.63
C SER A 111 12.67 37.91 -20.04
N ASN A 112 13.21 39.04 -20.49
CA ASN A 112 13.04 39.73 -21.76
C ASN A 112 13.16 38.83 -23.00
N SER A 113 12.48 39.24 -24.07
CA SER A 113 12.91 38.97 -25.45
C SER A 113 12.95 40.28 -26.21
N ASN A 114 14.16 40.84 -26.32
CA ASN A 114 14.52 41.74 -27.41
C ASN A 114 14.67 40.88 -28.66
N ASN A 115 14.05 41.27 -29.77
CA ASN A 115 14.73 41.14 -31.05
C ASN A 115 14.20 42.17 -32.05
N GLU A 116 15.10 43.08 -32.41
CA GLU A 116 14.99 44.03 -33.50
C GLU A 116 15.00 43.28 -34.84
N ASN A 117 14.20 43.74 -35.80
CA ASN A 117 14.40 43.43 -37.22
C ASN A 117 13.80 44.58 -38.06
N ASN A 118 14.65 45.49 -38.53
CA ASN A 118 14.63 46.03 -39.90
C ASN A 118 15.91 46.80 -40.21
#